data_AF-A0A3E2HDE5-F1
#
_entry.id   AF-A0A3E2HDE5-F1
#
_cell.length_a   1.000
_cell.length_b   1.000
_cell.length_c   1.000
_cell.angle_alpha   90.00
_cell.angle_beta   90.00
_cell.angle_gamma   90.00
#
_symmetry.space_group_name_H-M   'P 1'
#
loop_
_entity.id
_entity.type
_entity.pdbx_description
1 polymer ?
#
loop_
_entity_poly.entity_id
_entity_poly.type
_entity_poly.pdbx_seq_one_letter_code
_entity_poly.pdbx_strand_id
1 'polypeptide(L)'
;MTTAAVFGCTGAVDSQILATPLAIDAFSHVKTISRRPPNPQSPKLEAIEEGDTSKWGDMISYSSPKPSVLFNAVGTTRAIAGST
;
A
#
# COMPACT_ATOMS: atom_id res chain seq x y z
N MET A 1 -16.06 -4.92 8.53
CA MET A 1 -14.62 -5.16 8.68
C MET A 1 -13.88 -4.26 7.70
N THR A 2 -12.81 -3.60 8.13
CA THR A 2 -12.11 -2.59 7.32
C THR A 2 -10.95 -3.24 6.58
N THR A 3 -10.75 -2.86 5.33
CA THR A 3 -9.66 -3.33 4.49
C THR A 3 -8.78 -2.15 4.07
N ALA A 4 -7.47 -2.37 4.02
CA ALA A 4 -6.51 -1.34 3.66
C ALA A 4 -5.77 -1.70 2.38
N ALA A 5 -5.45 -0.68 1.59
CA ALA A 5 -4.44 -0.73 0.55
C ALA A 5 -3.27 0.19 0.91
N VAL A 6 -2.03 -0.26 0.75
CA VAL A 6 -0.84 0.58 0.94
C VAL A 6 0.02 0.57 -0.31
N PHE A 7 0.21 1.73 -0.91
CA PHE A 7 1.09 1.92 -2.06
C PHE A 7 2.47 2.36 -1.60
N GLY A 8 3.54 1.73 -2.11
CA GLY A 8 4.91 2.20 -1.86
C GLY A 8 5.47 1.92 -0.46
N CYS A 9 5.09 0.83 0.19
CA CYS A 9 5.41 0.52 1.60
C CYS A 9 6.86 0.09 1.93
N THR A 10 7.84 0.30 1.04
CA THR A 10 9.22 -0.22 1.22
C THR A 10 10.24 0.81 1.68
N GLY A 11 9.85 2.08 1.85
CA GLY A 11 10.72 3.11 2.41
C GLY A 11 10.90 2.99 3.92
N ALA A 12 11.86 3.72 4.48
CA ALA A 12 12.14 3.71 5.92
C ALA A 12 10.90 4.11 6.74
N VAL A 13 10.24 5.20 6.36
CA VAL A 13 9.01 5.66 7.01
C VAL A 13 7.81 4.85 6.54
N ASP A 14 7.73 4.55 5.24
CA ASP A 14 6.57 3.89 4.63
C ASP A 14 6.38 2.44 5.16
N SER A 15 7.47 1.80 5.58
CA SER A 15 7.41 0.50 6.26
C SER A 15 6.68 0.56 7.61
N GLN A 16 6.76 1.69 8.32
CA GLN A 16 6.03 1.92 9.58
C GLN A 16 4.55 2.22 9.31
N ILE A 17 4.25 2.88 8.18
CA ILE A 17 2.88 3.06 7.71
C ILE A 17 2.24 1.69 7.44
N LEU A 18 2.97 0.71 6.90
CA LEU A 18 2.48 -0.67 6.76
C LEU A 18 2.41 -1.41 8.09
N ALA A 19 3.39 -1.26 8.97
CA ALA A 19 3.43 -1.95 10.25
C ALA A 19 2.20 -1.64 11.12
N THR A 20 1.68 -0.41 11.05
CA THR A 20 0.56 0.04 11.90
C THR A 20 -0.77 -0.67 11.58
N PRO A 21 -1.28 -0.70 10.34
CA PRO A 21 -2.45 -1.50 9.95
C PRO A 21 -2.27 -3.00 10.23
N LEU A 22 -1.03 -3.50 10.14
CA LEU A 22 -0.73 -4.90 10.44
C LEU A 22 -0.83 -5.22 11.95
N ALA A 23 -0.52 -4.26 12.81
CA ALA A 23 -0.52 -4.45 14.27
C ALA A 23 -1.89 -4.28 14.94
N ILE A 24 -2.86 -3.62 14.30
CA ILE A 24 -4.18 -3.35 14.89
C ILE A 24 -5.28 -4.25 14.32
N ASP A 25 -6.25 -4.64 15.14
CA ASP A 25 -7.35 -5.53 14.74
C ASP A 25 -8.45 -4.83 13.93
N ALA A 26 -8.36 -3.51 13.75
CA ALA A 26 -9.31 -2.75 12.95
C ALA A 26 -9.31 -3.17 11.47
N PHE A 27 -8.16 -3.66 10.97
CA PHE A 27 -8.01 -4.11 9.60
C PHE A 27 -7.98 -5.64 9.52
N SER A 28 -8.96 -6.21 8.81
CA SER A 28 -9.06 -7.65 8.58
C SER A 28 -8.21 -8.12 7.40
N HIS A 29 -7.93 -7.24 6.43
CA HIS A 29 -7.10 -7.51 5.26
C HIS A 29 -6.30 -6.27 4.89
N VAL A 30 -5.01 -6.44 4.58
CA VAL A 30 -4.11 -5.38 4.14
C VAL A 30 -3.46 -5.83 2.84
N LYS A 31 -3.71 -5.08 1.77
CA LYS A 31 -3.11 -5.30 0.46
C LYS A 31 -2.02 -4.26 0.22
N THR A 32 -0.87 -4.67 -0.30
CA THR A 32 0.19 -3.73 -0.68
C THR A 32 0.50 -3.83 -2.15
N ILE A 33 0.75 -2.69 -2.79
CA ILE A 33 1.33 -2.64 -4.13
C ILE A 33 2.62 -1.83 -4.05
N SER A 34 3.73 -2.46 -4.40
CA SER A 34 5.04 -1.84 -4.34
C SER A 34 5.97 -2.38 -5.40
N ARG A 35 6.99 -1.60 -5.79
CA ARG A 35 8.01 -2.01 -6.78
C ARG A 35 8.97 -3.10 -6.27
N ARG A 36 8.90 -3.40 -4.98
CA ARG A 36 9.74 -4.35 -4.23
C ARG A 36 8.87 -4.98 -3.14
N PRO A 37 9.14 -6.20 -2.69
CA PRO A 37 8.38 -6.82 -1.62
C PRO A 37 8.60 -6.09 -0.27
N PRO A 38 7.57 -5.98 0.59
CA PRO A 38 7.72 -5.43 1.93
C PRO A 38 8.46 -6.39 2.87
N ASN A 39 9.22 -5.82 3.82
CA ASN A 39 9.86 -6.58 4.89
C ASN A 39 8.86 -7.11 5.94
N PRO A 40 7.87 -6.32 6.42
CA PRO A 40 6.87 -6.84 7.34
C PRO A 40 6.03 -7.95 6.70
N GLN A 41 5.79 -9.02 7.45
CA GLN A 41 4.97 -10.15 7.03
C GLN A 41 3.84 -10.37 8.05
N SER A 42 2.67 -10.79 7.58
CA SER A 42 1.49 -11.03 8.43
C SER A 42 0.49 -11.94 7.74
N PRO A 43 -0.29 -12.76 8.47
CA PRO A 43 -1.35 -13.58 7.87
C PRO A 43 -2.44 -12.79 7.14
N LYS A 44 -2.64 -11.52 7.51
CA LYS A 44 -3.61 -10.63 6.86
C LYS A 44 -3.01 -9.76 5.76
N LEU A 45 -1.74 -9.97 5.42
CA LEU A 45 -1.02 -9.21 4.39
C LEU A 45 -1.06 -9.95 3.05
N GLU A 46 -1.48 -9.26 2.01
CA GLU A 46 -1.33 -9.68 0.63
C GLU A 46 -0.41 -8.69 -0.10
N ALA A 47 0.81 -9.14 -0.41
CA ALA A 47 1.81 -8.30 -1.05
C ALA A 47 1.86 -8.52 -2.57
N ILE A 48 1.74 -7.44 -3.34
CA ILE A 48 1.86 -7.43 -4.79
C ILE A 48 3.09 -6.63 -5.20
N GLU A 49 3.98 -7.27 -5.95
CA GLU A 49 5.13 -6.64 -6.58
C GLU A 49 4.75 -6.19 -8.00
N GLU A 50 4.65 -4.88 -8.23
CA GLU A 50 4.42 -4.29 -9.54
C GLU A 50 5.33 -3.09 -9.72
N GLY A 51 6.25 -3.19 -10.70
CA GLY A 51 7.25 -2.17 -10.99
C GLY A 51 6.66 -0.91 -11.64
N ASP A 52 5.56 -1.06 -12.38
CA ASP A 52 4.91 0.01 -13.12
C ASP A 52 3.79 0.66 -12.30
N THR A 53 4.07 1.85 -11.77
CA THR A 53 3.12 2.62 -10.94
C THR A 53 1.86 3.06 -11.70
N SER A 54 1.89 3.11 -13.03
CA SER A 54 0.72 3.51 -13.82
C SER A 54 -0.43 2.49 -13.71
N LYS A 55 -0.11 1.22 -13.43
CA LYS A 55 -1.09 0.13 -13.30
C LYS A 55 -1.75 0.05 -11.93
N TRP A 56 -1.17 0.68 -10.90
CA TRP A 56 -1.58 0.46 -9.51
C TRP A 56 -3.03 0.89 -9.25
N GLY A 57 -3.50 1.93 -9.94
CA GLY A 57 -4.89 2.40 -9.85
C GLY A 57 -5.90 1.39 -10.38
N ASP A 58 -5.60 0.72 -11.49
CA ASP A 58 -6.47 -0.31 -12.05
C ASP A 58 -6.46 -1.56 -11.17
N MET A 59 -5.28 -1.99 -10.71
CA MET A 59 -5.11 -3.16 -9.84
C MET A 59 -5.95 -3.05 -8.57
N ILE A 60 -6.02 -1.86 -7.97
CA ILE A 60 -6.83 -1.66 -6.76
C ILE A 60 -8.32 -1.58 -7.07
N SER A 61 -8.69 -1.06 -8.24
CA SER A 61 -10.09 -0.98 -8.68
C SER A 61 -10.72 -2.36 -8.83
N TYR A 62 -9.94 -3.34 -9.29
CA TYR A 62 -10.33 -4.75 -9.45
C TYR A 62 -9.99 -5.63 -8.24
N SER A 63 -9.38 -5.08 -7.18
CA SER A 63 -9.00 -5.87 -6.01
C SER A 63 -10.21 -6.34 -5.21
N SER A 64 -10.19 -7.61 -4.80
CA SER A 64 -11.16 -8.20 -3.88
C SER A 64 -10.43 -8.75 -2.64
N PRO A 65 -10.88 -8.42 -1.41
CA PRO A 65 -11.90 -7.43 -1.10
C PRO A 65 -11.46 -6.01 -1.47
N LYS A 66 -12.40 -5.17 -1.93
CA LYS A 66 -12.11 -3.77 -2.25
C LYS A 66 -11.62 -3.05 -1.00
N PRO A 67 -10.51 -2.30 -1.03
CA PRO A 67 -10.03 -1.56 0.12
C PRO A 67 -10.99 -0.43 0.48
N SER A 68 -11.33 -0.32 1.76
CA SER A 68 -12.06 0.83 2.31
C SER A 68 -11.16 2.02 2.63
N VAL A 69 -9.86 1.78 2.85
CA VAL A 69 -8.86 2.81 3.15
C VAL A 69 -7.67 2.64 2.23
N LEU A 70 -7.15 3.73 1.70
CA LEU A 70 -5.95 3.74 0.86
C LEU A 70 -4.89 4.67 1.46
N PHE A 71 -3.71 4.11 1.71
CA PHE A 71 -2.52 4.84 2.13
C PHE A 71 -1.58 4.97 0.93
N ASN A 72 -1.40 6.19 0.45
CA ASN A 72 -0.43 6.47 -0.60
C ASN A 72 0.91 6.88 0.02
N ALA A 73 1.88 5.96 0.02
CA ALA A 73 3.24 6.20 0.49
C ALA A 73 4.25 6.20 -0.68
N VAL A 74 3.78 6.47 -1.90
CA VAL A 74 4.67 6.60 -3.06
C VAL A 74 5.42 7.92 -2.96
N GLY A 75 6.74 7.83 -2.81
CA GLY A 75 7.63 8.98 -2.97
C GLY A 75 7.45 9.61 -4.36
N THR A 76 7.11 10.89 -4.38
CA THR A 76 6.92 11.69 -5.60
C THR A 76 7.97 12.79 -5.67
N THR A 77 8.27 13.30 -6.86
CA THR A 77 9.10 14.49 -7.02
C THR A 77 8.27 15.74 -6.76
N ARG A 78 8.90 16.86 -6.42
CA ARG A 78 8.19 18.15 -6.27
C ARG A 78 7.36 18.52 -7.50
N ALA A 79 7.92 18.30 -8.69
CA ALA A 79 7.25 18.57 -9.96
C ALA A 79 5.97 17.72 -10.12
N ILE A 80 6.03 16.43 -9.78
CA ILE A 80 4.86 15.53 -9.90
C ILE A 80 3.85 15.78 -8.76
N ALA A 81 4.29 16.29 -7.61
CA ALA A 81 3.43 16.67 -6.50
C ALA A 81 2.61 17.97 -6.74
N GLY A 82 2.77 18.62 -7.89
CA GLY A 82 2.10 19.89 -8.20
C GLY A 82 2.74 21.12 -7.54
N SER A 83 4.01 21.04 -7.13
CA SER A 83 4.78 22.23 -6.73
C SER A 83 4.93 23.15 -7.93
N THR A 84 4.60 24.43 -7.73
CA THR A 84 4.99 25.53 -8.61
C THR A 84 6.50 25.76 -8.58
#